data_AF-A0A973JEA5-F1
#
_entry.id   AF-A0A973JEA5-F1
#
_cell.length_a   1.000
_cell.length_b   1.000
_cell.length_c   1.000
_cell.angle_alpha   90.00
_cell.angle_beta   90.00
_cell.angle_gamma   90.00
#
_symmetry.space_group_name_H-M   'P 1'
#
loop_
_entity.id
_entity.type
_entity.pdbx_description
1 polymer ?
#
loop_
_entity_poly.entity_id
_entity_poly.type
_entity_poly.pdbx_seq_one_letter_code
_entity_poly.pdbx_strand_id
1 'polypeptide(L)' 'KGGIVLSISRELNLPVKYIGVGEKIDDFQLFDREKFVEALLGR' A
#
# COMPACT_ATOMS: atom_id res chain seq x y z
N LYS A 1 -3.90 -9.22 5.41
CA LYS A 1 -2.99 -8.23 6.03
C LYS A 1 -3.03 -6.84 5.38
N GLY A 2 -3.49 -6.68 4.12
CA GLY A 2 -3.57 -5.36 3.46
C GLY A 2 -4.58 -4.36 4.06
N GLY A 3 -5.59 -4.82 4.81
CA GLY A 3 -6.62 -3.91 5.38
C GLY A 3 -6.11 -2.84 6.35
N ILE A 4 -4.93 -3.03 6.96
CA ILE A 4 -4.38 -2.07 7.94
C ILE A 4 -3.95 -0.75 7.29
N VAL A 5 -3.49 -0.80 6.03
CA VAL A 5 -3.09 0.38 5.25
C VAL A 5 -4.28 1.33 5.06
N LEU A 6 -5.47 0.76 4.84
CA LEU A 6 -6.70 1.53 4.66
C LEU A 6 -7.10 2.27 5.95
N SER A 7 -6.99 1.60 7.10
CA SER A 7 -7.28 2.20 8.40
C SER A 7 -6.29 3.32 8.73
N ILE A 8 -4.99 3.09 8.54
CA ILE A 8 -3.93 4.08 8.82
C ILE A 8 -4.07 5.30 7.92
N SER A 9 -4.30 5.11 6.62
CA SER A 9 -4.47 6.23 5.68
C SER A 9 -5.70 7.07 6.04
N ARG A 10 -6.79 6.43 6.49
CA ARG A 10 -8.02 7.12 6.92
C ARG A 10 -7.84 7.88 8.23
N GLU A 11 -7.10 7.33 9.18
CA GLU A 11 -6.84 7.96 10.48
C GLU A 11 -5.88 9.15 10.36
N LEU A 12 -4.82 9.00 9.58
CA LEU A 12 -3.81 10.05 9.40
C LEU A 12 -4.20 11.09 8.36
N ASN A 13 -5.18 10.79 7.49
CA ASN A 13 -5.59 11.64 6.38
C ASN A 13 -4.42 12.07 5.46
N LEU A 14 -3.41 11.21 5.34
CA LEU A 14 -2.20 11.43 4.54
C LEU A 14 -2.13 10.44 3.38
N PRO A 15 -1.63 10.88 2.21
CA PRO A 15 -1.45 9.99 1.06
C PRO A 15 -0.23 9.07 1.28
N VAL A 16 -0.43 7.77 1.08
CA VAL A 16 0.67 6.81 1.00
C VAL A 16 1.45 7.06 -0.30
N LYS A 17 2.77 7.22 -0.21
CA LYS A 17 3.64 7.52 -1.36
C LYS A 17 4.49 6.32 -1.81
N TYR A 18 4.94 5.51 -0.86
CA TYR A 18 5.81 4.37 -1.11
C TYR A 18 5.37 3.18 -0.29
N ILE A 19 5.61 1.98 -0.81
CA ILE A 19 5.40 0.70 -0.12
C ILE A 19 6.63 -0.19 -0.29
N GLY A 20 6.97 -0.92 0.75
CA GLY A 20 7.92 -2.02 0.67
C GLY A 20 7.17 -3.30 0.32
N VAL A 21 7.54 -3.94 -0.80
CA VAL A 21 6.94 -5.22 -1.23
C VAL A 21 7.84 -6.43 -0.93
N GLY A 22 8.98 -6.20 -0.29
CA GLY A 22 9.97 -7.19 0.10
C GLY A 22 10.87 -6.65 1.21
N GLU A 23 11.99 -7.33 1.43
CA GLU A 23 12.92 -7.01 2.53
C GLU A 23 14.17 -6.24 2.07
N LYS A 24 14.39 -6.11 0.76
CA LYS A 24 15.55 -5.40 0.21
C LYS A 24 15.25 -3.92 0.04
N ILE A 25 16.30 -3.11 0.03
CA ILE A 25 16.18 -1.67 -0.23
C ILE A 25 15.59 -1.37 -1.60
N ASP A 26 15.86 -2.23 -2.58
CA ASP A 26 15.38 -2.13 -3.95
C ASP A 26 13.91 -2.58 -4.09
N ASP A 27 13.31 -3.16 -3.04
CA ASP A 27 11.91 -3.58 -3.01
C ASP A 27 10.97 -2.42 -2.60
N PHE A 28 11.49 -1.19 -2.55
CA PHE A 28 10.69 0.01 -2.39
C PHE A 28 10.07 0.43 -3.72
N GLN A 29 8.75 0.58 -3.73
CA GLN A 29 7.99 0.94 -4.92
C GLN A 29 7.09 2.14 -4.63
N LEU A 30 6.79 2.92 -5.67
CA LEU A 30 5.74 3.93 -5.60
C LEU A 30 4.40 3.26 -5.29
N PHE A 31 3.63 3.87 -4.40
CA PHE A 31 2.31 3.36 -4.05
C PHE A 31 1.31 3.65 -5.17
N ASP A 32 0.80 2.59 -5.76
CA ASP A 32 -0.29 2.63 -6.73
C ASP A 32 -1.59 2.16 -6.05
N ARG A 33 -2.54 3.09 -5.92
CA ARG A 33 -3.82 2.85 -5.26
C ARG A 33 -4.69 1.86 -6.02
N GLU A 34 -4.62 1.84 -7.35
CA GLU A 34 -5.46 0.96 -8.19
C GLU A 34 -4.96 -0.47 -8.06
N LYS A 35 -3.65 -0.67 -8.28
CA LYS A 35 -3.01 -1.99 -8.10
C LYS A 35 -3.17 -2.52 -6.68
N PHE A 36 -3.09 -1.66 -5.67
CA PHE A 36 -3.29 -2.07 -4.29
C PHE A 36 -4.72 -2.59 -4.04
N VAL A 37 -5.73 -1.93 -4.58
CA VAL A 37 -7.13 -2.35 -4.46
C VAL A 37 -7.38 -3.63 -5.27
N GLU A 38 -6.84 -3.75 -6.48
CA GLU A 38 -6.91 -4.98 -7.28
C GLU A 38 -6.32 -6.18 -6.54
N ALA A 39 -5.09 -6.04 -6.04
CA ALA A 39 -4.41 -7.06 -5.26
C ALA A 39 -5.14 -7.41 -3.95
N LEU A 40 -5.81 -6.43 -3.33
CA LEU A 40 -6.59 -6.65 -2.11
C LEU A 40 -7.89 -7.42 -2.38
N LEU A 41 -8.52 -7.18 -3.54
CA LEU A 41 -9.80 -7.77 -3.93
C LEU A 41 -9.65 -9.07 -4.74
N GLY A 42 -8.43 -9.40 -5.18
CA GLY A 42 -8.13 -10.62 -5.93
C GLY A 42 -8.73 -10.65 -7.33
N ARG A 43 -8.83 -9.49 -7.99
CA ARG A 43 -9.21 -9.38 -9.40
C ARG A 43 -7.99 -9.24 -10.30
#